data_AF-A0A8T5DZZ5-F1
#
_entry.id   AF-A0A8T5DZZ5-F1
#
_cell.length_a   1.000
_cell.length_b   1.000
_cell.length_c   1.000
_cell.angle_alpha   90.00
_cell.angle_beta   90.00
_cell.angle_gamma   90.00
#
_symmetry.space_group_name_H-M   'P 1'
#
loop_
_entity.id
_entity.type
_entity.pdbx_description
1 polymer ?
#
loop_
_entity_poly.entity_id
_entity_poly.type
_entity_poly.pdbx_seq_one_letter_code
_entity_poly.pdbx_strand_id
1 'polypeptide(L)'
;MGLFDRFKRQAKEAVDTNKITIQEGTPEADKIVQQREELLASIQKSKEEKTQSFDVEESEVTEEQWDDFTEESPINPFSKEQDKKSRKIAQKAKKKERLNSIKTPENKPIDRMKTTTGRTLVATAKNFEMDVSVATVNKGGQIIRGGPVLDEIISQLEEELLQSDMGHSAVMEVVNNLKINLIGSRIDARKGLDKIVEMVVRKSLQ
;
A
#
# COMPACT_ATOMS: atom_id res chain seq x y z
N MET A 1 8.44 -4.97 22.16
CA MET A 1 8.46 -6.13 21.24
C MET A 1 8.28 -5.57 19.85
N GLY A 2 9.12 -5.98 18.90
CA GLY A 2 9.05 -5.52 17.51
C GLY A 2 7.84 -6.08 16.75
N LEU A 3 7.59 -5.52 15.56
CA LEU A 3 6.44 -5.77 14.69
C LEU A 3 6.19 -7.24 14.30
N PHE A 4 7.13 -8.14 14.55
CA PHE A 4 7.01 -9.57 14.20
C PHE A 4 7.33 -10.51 15.37
N ASP A 5 7.59 -9.98 16.57
CA ASP A 5 8.10 -10.80 17.66
C ASP A 5 7.04 -11.77 18.20
N ARG A 6 5.75 -11.38 18.20
CA ARG A 6 4.67 -12.25 18.69
C ARG A 6 4.37 -13.33 17.67
N PHE A 7 4.26 -12.95 16.39
CA PHE A 7 4.15 -13.88 15.27
C PHE A 7 5.28 -14.92 15.30
N LYS A 8 6.53 -14.49 15.42
CA LYS A 8 7.70 -15.40 15.46
C LYS A 8 7.60 -16.42 16.58
N ARG A 9 7.15 -16.01 17.77
CA ARG A 9 7.02 -16.91 18.91
C ARG A 9 5.99 -18.01 18.62
N GLN A 10 4.83 -17.64 18.10
CA GLN A 10 3.76 -18.60 17.83
C GLN A 10 4.04 -19.48 16.60
N ALA A 11 4.61 -18.91 15.54
CA ALA A 11 5.02 -19.67 14.37
C ALA A 11 6.03 -20.76 14.74
N LYS A 12 7.00 -20.46 15.62
CA LYS A 12 7.93 -21.47 16.13
C LYS A 12 7.21 -22.56 16.93
N GLU A 13 6.37 -22.17 17.89
CA GLU A 13 5.62 -23.12 18.72
C GLU A 13 4.72 -24.05 17.89
N ALA A 14 4.09 -23.52 16.84
CA ALA A 14 3.22 -24.29 15.97
C ALA A 14 3.97 -25.22 15.01
N VAL A 15 5.18 -24.84 14.58
CA VAL A 15 6.09 -25.71 13.83
C VAL A 15 6.65 -26.82 14.73
N ASP A 16 7.09 -26.48 15.94
CA ASP A 16 7.63 -27.45 16.91
C ASP A 16 6.59 -28.51 17.30
N THR A 17 5.31 -28.12 17.35
CA THR A 17 4.18 -29.04 17.62
C THR A 17 3.67 -29.79 16.37
N ASN A 18 4.31 -29.63 15.20
CA ASN A 18 3.90 -30.21 13.91
C ASN A 18 2.43 -29.95 13.52
N LYS A 19 1.83 -28.88 14.05
CA LYS A 19 0.42 -28.54 13.77
C LYS A 19 0.26 -27.95 12.37
N ILE A 20 1.30 -27.31 11.85
CA ILE A 20 1.28 -26.60 10.56
C ILE A 20 2.01 -27.37 9.46
N THR A 21 3.01 -28.18 9.79
CA THR A 21 3.93 -28.79 8.82
C THR A 21 3.73 -30.30 8.67
N ILE A 22 3.66 -30.81 7.43
CA ILE A 22 3.72 -32.25 7.12
C ILE A 22 5.06 -32.61 6.49
N GLN A 23 5.49 -33.86 6.72
CA GLN A 23 6.56 -34.48 5.96
C GLN A 23 6.12 -34.86 4.54
N GLU A 24 7.05 -34.76 3.60
CA GLU A 24 6.88 -35.16 2.20
C GLU A 24 6.55 -36.66 2.06
N GLY A 25 5.68 -37.01 1.10
CA GLY A 25 5.30 -38.39 0.80
C GLY A 25 4.09 -38.92 1.60
N THR A 26 3.41 -38.07 2.37
CA THR A 26 2.11 -38.40 2.96
C THR A 26 0.97 -38.12 1.96
N PRO A 27 -0.12 -38.91 1.97
CA PRO A 27 -1.22 -38.72 1.02
C PRO A 27 -1.96 -37.39 1.20
N GLU A 28 -1.82 -36.74 2.37
CA GLU A 28 -2.34 -35.38 2.60
C GLU A 28 -1.47 -34.31 1.96
N ALA A 29 -0.14 -34.49 1.96
CA ALA A 29 0.80 -33.58 1.35
C ALA A 29 0.54 -33.45 -0.16
N ASP A 30 0.33 -34.57 -0.86
CA ASP A 30 0.10 -34.58 -2.31
C ASP A 30 -1.22 -33.88 -2.68
N LYS A 31 -2.28 -34.07 -1.89
CA LYS A 31 -3.56 -33.39 -2.08
C LYS A 31 -3.42 -31.88 -1.96
N ILE A 32 -2.65 -31.40 -0.98
CA ILE A 32 -2.43 -29.97 -0.77
C ILE A 32 -1.64 -29.36 -1.95
N VAL A 33 -0.65 -30.08 -2.46
CA VAL A 33 0.11 -29.64 -3.64
C VAL A 33 -0.78 -29.55 -4.87
N GLN A 34 -1.63 -30.55 -5.11
CA GLN A 34 -2.62 -30.52 -6.22
C GLN A 34 -3.59 -29.35 -6.08
N GLN A 35 -4.17 -29.16 -4.89
CA GLN A 35 -5.07 -28.02 -4.62
C GLN A 35 -4.38 -26.68 -4.90
N ARG A 36 -3.11 -26.54 -4.52
CA ARG A 36 -2.33 -25.33 -4.82
C ARG A 36 -2.14 -25.12 -6.33
N GLU A 37 -1.78 -26.19 -7.06
CA GLU A 37 -1.60 -26.12 -8.52
C GLU A 37 -2.89 -25.70 -9.23
N GLU A 38 -4.04 -26.24 -8.81
CA GLU A 38 -5.37 -25.85 -9.32
C GLU A 38 -5.68 -24.38 -9.04
N LEU A 39 -5.44 -23.91 -7.81
CA LEU A 39 -5.65 -22.51 -7.43
C LEU A 39 -4.76 -21.58 -8.25
N LEU A 40 -3.48 -21.89 -8.43
CA LEU A 40 -2.56 -21.07 -9.24
C LEU A 40 -2.98 -21.04 -10.72
N ALA A 41 -3.42 -22.17 -11.26
CA ALA A 41 -3.93 -22.23 -12.64
C ALA A 41 -5.21 -21.39 -12.81
N SER A 42 -6.11 -21.37 -11.82
CA SER A 42 -7.32 -20.54 -11.84
C SER A 42 -6.98 -19.04 -11.80
N ILE A 43 -6.00 -18.65 -10.98
CA ILE A 43 -5.53 -17.27 -10.89
C ILE A 43 -4.88 -16.84 -12.22
N GLN A 44 -4.05 -17.69 -12.83
CA GLN A 44 -3.44 -17.40 -14.14
C GLN A 44 -4.49 -17.19 -15.23
N LYS A 45 -5.49 -18.08 -15.32
CA LYS A 45 -6.61 -17.92 -16.27
C LYS A 45 -7.37 -16.60 -16.06
N SER A 46 -7.71 -16.28 -14.81
CA SER A 46 -8.40 -15.02 -14.51
C SER A 46 -7.57 -13.77 -14.86
N LYS A 47 -6.23 -13.87 -14.76
CA LYS A 47 -5.32 -12.79 -15.15
C LYS A 47 -5.29 -12.61 -16.66
N GLU A 48 -5.28 -13.69 -17.42
CA GLU A 48 -5.34 -13.67 -18.89
C GLU A 48 -6.66 -13.08 -19.41
N GLU A 49 -7.78 -13.44 -18.80
CA GLU A 49 -9.10 -12.88 -19.12
C GLU A 49 -9.18 -11.38 -18.84
N LYS A 50 -8.61 -10.93 -17.71
CA LYS A 50 -8.61 -9.51 -17.32
C LYS A 50 -7.70 -8.63 -18.19
N THR A 51 -6.67 -9.22 -18.81
CA THR A 51 -5.82 -8.49 -19.77
C THR A 51 -6.48 -8.29 -21.13
N GLN A 52 -7.50 -9.07 -21.49
CA GLN A 52 -8.22 -8.94 -22.76
C GLN A 52 -9.32 -7.86 -22.72
N SER A 53 -9.74 -7.42 -21.53
CA SER A 53 -10.85 -6.47 -21.35
C SER A 53 -10.41 -5.02 -21.16
N PHE A 54 -9.13 -4.67 -21.33
CA PHE A 54 -8.59 -3.34 -20.97
C PHE A 54 -8.46 -2.36 -22.16
N ASP A 55 -9.01 -2.67 -23.34
CA ASP A 55 -8.78 -1.86 -24.55
C ASP A 55 -9.90 -0.87 -24.92
N VAL A 56 -10.93 -0.69 -24.10
CA VAL A 56 -11.92 0.38 -24.31
C VAL A 56 -12.47 0.84 -22.96
N GLU A 57 -12.10 2.06 -22.54
CA GLU A 57 -12.99 3.08 -21.97
C GLU A 57 -12.13 4.23 -21.44
N GLU A 58 -11.81 5.12 -22.38
CA GLU A 58 -11.34 6.48 -22.12
C GLU A 58 -12.45 7.19 -21.33
N SER A 59 -12.21 7.40 -20.04
CA SER A 59 -13.17 8.07 -19.16
C SER A 59 -13.26 9.54 -19.54
N GLU A 60 -14.42 9.92 -20.09
CA GLU A 60 -14.79 11.31 -20.28
C GLU A 60 -14.74 12.03 -18.93
N VAL A 61 -13.80 12.96 -18.83
CA VAL A 61 -13.62 13.83 -17.68
C VAL A 61 -14.80 14.81 -17.69
N THR A 62 -15.84 14.53 -16.91
CA THR A 62 -16.84 15.56 -16.61
C THR A 62 -16.17 16.58 -15.70
N GLU A 63 -15.72 17.68 -16.30
CA GLU A 63 -15.36 18.91 -15.60
C GLU A 63 -16.61 19.43 -14.89
N GLU A 64 -16.83 18.99 -13.65
CA GLU A 64 -17.70 19.69 -12.69
C GLU A 64 -17.05 21.05 -12.41
N GLN A 65 -17.41 22.01 -13.26
CA GLN A 65 -17.17 23.44 -13.10
C GLN A 65 -17.85 23.89 -11.80
N TRP A 66 -17.07 23.88 -10.73
CA TRP A 66 -17.37 24.65 -9.53
C TRP A 66 -17.61 26.09 -9.95
N ASP A 67 -18.84 26.55 -9.68
CA ASP A 67 -19.33 27.89 -10.02
C ASP A 67 -18.31 28.93 -9.52
N ASP A 68 -17.81 29.72 -10.47
CA ASP A 68 -16.88 30.80 -10.25
C ASP A 68 -17.58 31.84 -9.36
N PHE A 69 -17.24 31.87 -8.06
CA PHE A 69 -17.64 32.94 -7.17
C PHE A 69 -16.90 34.22 -7.57
N THR A 70 -17.21 34.77 -8.74
CA THR A 70 -16.90 36.15 -9.07
C THR A 70 -17.80 37.06 -8.25
N GLU A 71 -17.15 37.65 -7.25
CA GLU A 71 -17.07 39.10 -7.13
C GLU A 71 -18.14 39.78 -6.25
N GLU A 72 -18.09 39.53 -4.94
CA GLU A 72 -18.40 40.61 -4.00
C GLU A 72 -17.62 40.50 -2.68
N SER A 73 -16.45 41.13 -2.63
CA SER A 73 -15.74 41.30 -1.35
C SER A 73 -16.48 42.33 -0.49
N PRO A 74 -16.82 42.01 0.79
CA PRO A 74 -17.61 42.89 1.65
C PRO A 74 -16.86 44.18 2.00
N ILE A 75 -17.58 45.30 1.92
CA ILE A 75 -17.09 46.65 2.21
C ILE A 75 -16.64 46.77 3.68
N ASN A 76 -15.39 47.21 3.91
CA ASN A 76 -14.80 47.33 5.25
C ASN A 76 -15.22 48.65 5.96
N PRO A 77 -15.75 48.60 7.20
CA PRO A 77 -16.51 49.68 7.85
C PRO A 77 -15.71 50.83 8.51
N PHE A 78 -14.40 51.03 8.24
CA PHE A 78 -13.59 52.08 8.88
C PHE A 78 -13.08 53.19 7.92
N SER A 79 -13.93 53.67 7.03
CA SER A 79 -13.62 54.80 6.13
C SER A 79 -13.58 56.14 6.87
N LYS A 80 -12.45 56.49 7.51
CA LYS A 80 -12.18 57.88 7.92
C LYS A 80 -11.94 58.77 6.70
N GLU A 81 -12.65 59.89 6.67
CA GLU A 81 -12.66 60.87 5.58
C GLU A 81 -11.30 61.58 5.47
N GLN A 82 -10.63 61.27 4.37
CA GLN A 82 -9.66 62.13 3.71
C GLN A 82 -10.19 62.20 2.28
N ASP A 83 -10.39 63.41 1.74
CA ASP A 83 -11.13 63.67 0.50
C ASP A 83 -11.02 62.54 -0.52
N LYS A 84 -12.18 62.05 -1.00
CA LYS A 84 -12.30 60.82 -1.81
C LYS A 84 -11.30 60.75 -2.96
N LYS A 85 -10.96 61.90 -3.56
CA LYS A 85 -10.02 62.01 -4.68
C LYS A 85 -8.55 61.84 -4.24
N SER A 86 -8.12 62.51 -3.16
CA SER A 86 -6.73 62.48 -2.69
C SER A 86 -6.36 61.12 -2.08
N ARG A 87 -7.27 60.52 -1.32
CA ARG A 87 -7.11 59.15 -0.80
C ARG A 87 -6.98 58.13 -1.94
N LYS A 88 -7.80 58.24 -2.99
CA LYS A 88 -7.75 57.33 -4.15
C LYS A 88 -6.43 57.46 -4.94
N ILE A 89 -5.88 58.66 -5.04
CA ILE A 89 -4.59 58.90 -5.72
C ILE A 89 -3.43 58.33 -4.89
N ALA A 90 -3.38 58.61 -3.59
CA ALA A 90 -2.33 58.10 -2.71
C ALA A 90 -2.37 56.56 -2.56
N GLN A 91 -3.56 55.96 -2.52
CA GLN A 91 -3.71 54.50 -2.52
C GLN A 91 -3.27 53.87 -3.84
N LYS A 92 -3.58 54.50 -4.98
CA LYS A 92 -3.12 54.01 -6.30
C LYS A 92 -1.60 54.09 -6.42
N ALA A 93 -0.98 55.16 -5.94
CA ALA A 93 0.49 55.31 -5.94
C ALA A 93 1.16 54.24 -5.06
N LYS A 94 0.71 54.09 -3.81
CA LYS A 94 1.23 53.05 -2.90
C LYS A 94 1.00 51.63 -3.42
N LYS A 95 -0.13 51.37 -4.09
CA LYS A 95 -0.41 50.06 -4.71
C LYS A 95 0.57 49.79 -5.86
N LYS A 96 0.84 50.77 -6.72
CA LYS A 96 1.84 50.65 -7.80
C LYS A 96 3.25 50.42 -7.26
N GLU A 97 3.67 51.15 -6.23
CA GLU A 97 4.98 50.95 -5.60
C GLU A 97 5.14 49.57 -4.94
N ARG A 98 4.07 49.05 -4.31
CA ARG A 98 4.06 47.69 -3.76
C ARG A 98 4.12 46.62 -4.84
N LEU A 99 3.39 46.80 -5.94
CA LEU A 99 3.43 45.87 -7.07
C LEU A 99 4.80 45.87 -7.77
N ASN A 100 5.48 47.03 -7.83
CA ASN A 100 6.80 47.15 -8.44
C ASN A 100 7.95 46.65 -7.55
N SER A 101 7.77 46.59 -6.22
CA SER A 101 8.80 46.15 -5.26
C SER A 101 8.72 44.66 -4.93
N ILE A 102 7.56 44.04 -5.14
CA ILE A 102 7.40 42.59 -5.02
C ILE A 102 7.94 41.98 -6.31
N LYS A 103 9.22 41.62 -6.30
CA LYS A 103 9.75 40.64 -7.25
C LYS A 103 8.91 39.38 -7.08
N THR A 104 8.07 39.07 -8.07
CA THR A 104 7.36 37.80 -8.13
C THR A 104 8.42 36.71 -8.01
N PRO A 105 8.41 35.86 -6.96
CA PRO A 105 9.32 34.74 -6.93
C PRO A 105 9.07 33.94 -8.21
N GLU A 106 10.14 33.64 -8.94
CA GLU A 106 10.07 32.81 -10.14
C GLU A 106 9.19 31.61 -9.83
N ASN A 107 8.10 31.50 -10.58
CA ASN A 107 7.08 30.49 -10.41
C ASN A 107 7.67 29.14 -10.83
N LYS A 108 8.62 28.62 -10.06
CA LYS A 108 9.11 27.25 -10.23
C LYS A 108 7.90 26.37 -9.96
N PRO A 109 7.48 25.54 -10.94
CA PRO A 109 6.34 24.67 -10.73
C PRO A 109 6.62 23.85 -9.47
N ILE A 110 5.79 24.04 -8.45
CA ILE A 110 5.87 23.26 -7.22
C ILE A 110 5.63 21.82 -7.65
N ASP A 111 6.66 21.01 -7.50
CA ASP A 111 6.56 19.58 -7.73
C ASP A 111 5.58 19.02 -6.71
N ARG A 112 4.33 18.82 -7.13
CA ARG A 112 3.25 18.31 -6.28
C ARG A 112 3.57 16.93 -5.72
N MET A 113 4.56 16.24 -6.29
CA MET A 113 5.05 14.94 -5.84
C MET A 113 6.21 15.07 -4.85
N LYS A 114 6.55 16.27 -4.33
CA LYS A 114 7.57 16.45 -3.28
C LYS A 114 6.97 16.97 -1.98
N THR A 115 7.27 16.28 -0.89
CA THR A 115 6.95 16.72 0.47
C THR A 115 7.78 17.95 0.88
N THR A 116 7.32 18.67 1.90
CA THR A 116 8.05 19.80 2.50
C THR A 116 9.43 19.42 3.05
N THR A 117 9.65 18.13 3.32
CA THR A 117 10.95 17.56 3.75
C THR A 117 11.85 17.11 2.60
N GLY A 118 11.43 17.30 1.34
CA GLY A 118 12.20 16.93 0.14
C GLY A 118 12.04 15.49 -0.31
N ARG A 119 11.22 14.67 0.36
CA ARG A 119 10.92 13.29 -0.09
C ARG A 119 9.91 13.30 -1.23
N THR A 120 10.15 12.47 -2.24
CA THR A 120 9.22 12.26 -3.36
C THR A 120 8.11 11.28 -2.95
N LEU A 121 6.86 11.66 -3.18
CA LEU A 121 5.71 10.79 -3.06
C LEU A 121 5.72 9.77 -4.21
N VAL A 122 5.42 8.51 -3.90
CA VAL A 122 5.25 7.44 -4.89
C VAL A 122 3.77 7.12 -4.96
N ALA A 123 3.15 7.22 -6.13
CA ALA A 123 1.78 6.79 -6.33
C ALA A 123 1.70 5.26 -6.18
N THR A 124 1.12 4.76 -5.09
CA THR A 124 1.00 3.33 -4.82
C THR A 124 -0.22 2.77 -5.56
N ALA A 125 -0.09 2.53 -6.86
CA ALA A 125 -0.96 1.63 -7.62
C ALA A 125 -0.29 0.26 -7.80
N LYS A 126 0.58 -0.13 -6.87
CA LYS A 126 1.31 -1.39 -6.93
C LYS A 126 0.58 -2.42 -6.10
N ASN A 127 0.02 -3.42 -6.78
CA ASN A 127 -0.37 -4.67 -6.14
C ASN A 127 0.88 -5.26 -5.47
N PHE A 128 0.79 -5.67 -4.20
CA PHE A 128 1.89 -6.29 -3.50
C PHE A 128 2.20 -7.67 -4.10
N GLU A 129 3.31 -7.77 -4.84
CA GLU A 129 3.80 -9.05 -5.34
C GLU A 129 4.70 -9.69 -4.29
N MET A 130 4.22 -10.79 -3.69
CA MET A 130 4.98 -11.58 -2.72
C MET A 130 5.66 -12.76 -3.40
N ASP A 131 6.98 -12.71 -3.46
CA ASP A 131 7.78 -13.80 -3.98
C ASP A 131 8.34 -14.66 -2.83
N VAL A 132 7.76 -15.84 -2.64
CA VAL A 132 8.19 -16.84 -1.64
C VAL A 132 9.27 -17.78 -2.22
N SER A 133 9.64 -17.66 -3.50
CA SER A 133 10.59 -18.57 -4.16
C SER A 133 11.96 -18.65 -3.48
N VAL A 134 12.39 -17.57 -2.84
CA VAL A 134 13.66 -17.50 -2.09
C VAL A 134 13.70 -18.50 -0.92
N ALA A 135 12.52 -18.87 -0.41
CA ALA A 135 12.36 -19.73 0.75
C ALA A 135 11.91 -21.16 0.40
N THR A 136 11.47 -21.40 -0.85
CA THR A 136 10.99 -22.72 -1.26
C THR A 136 12.12 -23.64 -1.69
N VAL A 137 11.91 -24.94 -1.48
CA VAL A 137 12.87 -25.98 -1.87
C VAL A 137 12.23 -26.92 -2.87
N ASN A 138 13.03 -27.34 -3.87
CA ASN A 138 12.58 -28.22 -4.94
C ASN A 138 12.53 -29.71 -4.55
N LYS A 139 13.34 -30.13 -3.57
CA LYS A 139 13.45 -31.53 -3.10
C LYS A 139 13.64 -31.57 -1.59
N GLY A 140 12.84 -32.37 -0.88
CA GLY A 140 12.85 -32.39 0.57
C GLY A 140 12.18 -31.15 1.17
N GLY A 141 11.94 -31.22 2.47
CA GLY A 141 11.33 -30.14 3.25
C GLY A 141 9.97 -30.51 3.81
N GLN A 142 9.38 -29.58 4.54
CA GLN A 142 8.04 -29.73 5.08
C GLN A 142 7.05 -28.95 4.24
N ILE A 143 5.86 -29.52 4.04
CA ILE A 143 4.76 -28.84 3.36
C ILE A 143 3.90 -28.16 4.39
N ILE A 144 3.55 -26.90 4.15
CA ILE A 144 2.64 -26.14 5.00
C ILE A 144 1.20 -26.60 4.73
N ARG A 145 0.53 -27.10 5.76
CA ARG A 145 -0.93 -27.29 5.78
C ARG A 145 -1.62 -25.95 5.91
N GLY A 146 -2.65 -25.75 5.09
CA GLY A 146 -3.70 -24.79 5.42
C GLY A 146 -4.47 -25.32 6.63
N GLY A 147 -4.85 -24.44 7.55
CA GLY A 147 -5.60 -24.84 8.73
C GLY A 147 -5.81 -23.71 9.74
N PRO A 148 -6.64 -23.95 10.77
CA PRO A 148 -7.04 -22.91 11.72
C PRO A 148 -5.85 -22.32 12.48
N VAL A 149 -4.84 -23.14 12.79
CA VAL A 149 -3.62 -22.68 13.48
C VAL A 149 -2.83 -21.69 12.61
N LEU A 150 -2.74 -21.93 11.30
CA LEU A 150 -2.07 -21.00 10.39
C LEU A 150 -2.88 -19.71 10.25
N ASP A 151 -4.21 -19.81 10.16
CA ASP A 151 -5.10 -18.65 10.07
C ASP A 151 -5.05 -17.77 11.32
N GLU A 152 -4.99 -18.36 12.52
CA GLU A 152 -4.82 -17.63 13.79
C GLU A 152 -3.50 -16.84 13.82
N ILE A 153 -2.40 -17.48 13.38
CA ILE A 153 -1.08 -16.85 13.35
C ILE A 153 -1.04 -15.71 12.32
N ILE A 154 -1.67 -15.90 11.16
CA ILE A 154 -1.78 -14.87 10.12
C ILE A 154 -2.70 -13.72 10.59
N SER A 155 -3.77 -14.00 11.31
CA SER A 155 -4.66 -12.98 11.89
C SER A 155 -3.93 -12.11 12.92
N GLN A 156 -3.01 -12.67 13.70
CA GLN A 156 -2.17 -11.87 14.58
C GLN A 156 -1.20 -10.99 13.81
N LEU A 157 -0.64 -11.49 12.71
CA LEU A 157 0.20 -10.67 11.83
C LEU A 157 -0.61 -9.51 11.24
N GLU A 158 -1.86 -9.74 10.85
CA GLU A 158 -2.78 -8.68 10.41
C GLU A 158 -2.96 -7.59 11.48
N GLU A 159 -3.22 -7.98 12.74
CA GLU A 159 -3.33 -7.03 13.86
C GLU A 159 -2.03 -6.23 14.07
N GLU A 160 -0.87 -6.89 13.97
CA GLU A 160 0.44 -6.23 14.08
C GLU A 160 0.65 -5.22 12.94
N LEU A 161 0.30 -5.57 11.70
CA LEU A 161 0.43 -4.67 10.56
C LEU A 161 -0.52 -3.47 10.66
N LEU A 162 -1.76 -3.67 11.12
CA LEU A 162 -2.70 -2.58 11.39
C LEU A 162 -2.19 -1.62 12.47
N GLN A 163 -1.51 -2.13 13.50
CA GLN A 163 -0.86 -1.31 14.53
C GLN A 163 0.32 -0.48 13.99
N SER A 164 0.88 -0.86 12.83
CA SER A 164 2.04 -0.21 12.20
C SER A 164 1.69 0.91 11.22
N ASP A 165 0.45 1.41 11.25
CA ASP A 165 -0.06 2.45 10.35
C ASP A 165 -0.19 1.99 8.88
N MET A 166 -0.36 0.67 8.65
CA MET A 166 -0.78 0.17 7.35
C MET A 166 -2.31 0.27 7.21
N GLY A 167 -2.77 0.76 6.06
CA GLY A 167 -4.20 0.81 5.75
C GLY A 167 -4.82 -0.58 5.59
N HIS A 168 -6.08 -0.74 6.00
CA HIS A 168 -6.78 -2.03 5.99
C HIS A 168 -6.76 -2.74 4.62
N SER A 169 -7.00 -2.00 3.53
CA SER A 169 -6.94 -2.56 2.17
C SER A 169 -5.58 -3.19 1.85
N ALA A 170 -4.49 -2.50 2.19
CA ALA A 170 -3.13 -2.98 1.94
C ALA A 170 -2.82 -4.21 2.79
N VAL A 171 -3.25 -4.23 4.06
CA VAL A 171 -3.06 -5.38 4.95
C VAL A 171 -3.81 -6.60 4.43
N MET A 172 -5.07 -6.44 3.99
CA MET A 172 -5.86 -7.55 3.43
C MET A 172 -5.18 -8.15 2.18
N GLU A 173 -4.67 -7.30 1.28
CA GLU A 173 -3.94 -7.76 0.10
C GLU A 173 -2.68 -8.55 0.49
N VAL A 174 -1.90 -8.04 1.44
CA VAL A 174 -0.71 -8.70 1.97
C VAL A 174 -1.05 -10.06 2.58
N VAL A 175 -2.08 -10.14 3.42
CA VAL A 175 -2.54 -11.36 4.07
C VAL A 175 -3.03 -12.38 3.05
N ASN A 176 -3.84 -11.96 2.07
CA ASN A 176 -4.36 -12.84 1.03
C ASN A 176 -3.24 -13.42 0.16
N ASN A 177 -2.30 -12.59 -0.28
CA ASN A 177 -1.13 -13.04 -1.02
C ASN A 177 -0.28 -14.02 -0.21
N LEU A 178 -0.12 -13.76 1.09
CA LEU A 178 0.64 -14.62 1.98
C LEU A 178 -0.04 -15.98 2.16
N LYS A 179 -1.37 -16.03 2.32
CA LYS A 179 -2.13 -17.29 2.38
C LYS A 179 -1.97 -18.12 1.10
N ILE A 180 -2.18 -17.49 -0.05
CA ILE A 180 -2.04 -18.14 -1.37
C ILE A 180 -0.62 -18.69 -1.56
N ASN A 181 0.38 -17.92 -1.17
CA ASN A 181 1.76 -18.31 -1.39
C ASN A 181 2.29 -19.31 -0.36
N LEU A 182 1.86 -19.27 0.89
CA LEU A 182 2.33 -20.20 1.93
C LEU A 182 1.66 -21.58 1.82
N ILE A 183 0.34 -21.64 1.62
CA ILE A 183 -0.38 -22.92 1.63
C ILE A 183 0.14 -23.83 0.51
N GLY A 184 0.60 -25.03 0.86
CA GLY A 184 1.19 -25.97 -0.09
C GLY A 184 2.60 -25.61 -0.59
N SER A 185 3.21 -24.55 -0.07
CA SER A 185 4.63 -24.30 -0.32
C SER A 185 5.50 -25.26 0.48
N ARG A 186 6.62 -25.67 -0.14
CA ARG A 186 7.66 -26.49 0.50
C ARG A 186 8.63 -25.57 1.23
N ILE A 187 8.82 -25.78 2.53
CA ILE A 187 9.72 -24.97 3.35
C ILE A 187 10.96 -25.77 3.79
N ASP A 188 12.10 -25.09 3.75
CA ASP A 188 13.33 -25.46 4.45
C ASP A 188 13.11 -25.51 5.98
N ALA A 189 13.16 -26.71 6.57
CA ALA A 189 13.09 -26.87 8.04
C ALA A 189 14.19 -26.08 8.79
N ARG A 190 15.31 -25.77 8.13
CA ARG A 190 16.43 -25.00 8.72
C ARG A 190 16.16 -23.50 8.84
N LYS A 191 15.43 -22.92 7.88
CA LYS A 191 15.16 -21.47 7.85
C LYS A 191 14.00 -21.10 8.77
N GLY A 192 13.04 -22.00 8.95
CA GLY A 192 11.86 -21.79 9.80
C GLY A 192 10.83 -20.88 9.13
N LEU A 193 9.54 -21.19 9.37
CA LEU A 193 8.41 -20.42 8.81
C LEU A 193 8.46 -18.94 9.24
N ASP A 194 8.88 -18.70 10.47
CA ASP A 194 8.92 -17.39 11.11
C ASP A 194 9.80 -16.39 10.35
N LYS A 195 11.02 -16.80 9.97
CA LYS A 195 11.96 -15.95 9.25
C LYS A 195 11.57 -15.77 7.79
N ILE A 196 10.97 -16.80 7.20
CA ILE A 196 10.51 -16.77 5.81
C ILE A 196 9.41 -15.72 5.66
N VAL A 197 8.41 -15.74 6.54
CA VAL A 197 7.31 -14.78 6.50
C VAL A 197 7.81 -13.36 6.73
N GLU A 198 8.69 -13.15 7.71
CA GLU A 198 9.29 -11.83 7.92
C GLU A 198 10.04 -11.34 6.66
N MET A 199 10.87 -12.20 6.04
CA MET A 199 11.61 -11.84 4.84
C MET A 199 10.69 -11.48 3.67
N VAL A 200 9.63 -12.27 3.46
CA VAL A 200 8.66 -12.06 2.37
C VAL A 200 7.91 -10.75 2.58
N VAL A 201 7.39 -10.50 3.79
CA VAL A 201 6.68 -9.25 4.09
C VAL A 201 7.62 -8.05 3.96
N ARG A 202 8.84 -8.12 4.52
CA ARG A 202 9.82 -7.03 4.37
C ARG A 202 10.18 -6.77 2.91
N LYS A 203 10.37 -7.82 2.10
CA LYS A 203 10.66 -7.69 0.66
C LYS A 203 9.49 -7.07 -0.10
N SER A 204 8.25 -7.36 0.30
CA SER A 204 7.05 -6.79 -0.34
C SER A 204 6.85 -5.30 -0.03
N LEU A 205 7.42 -4.81 1.08
CA LEU A 205 7.31 -3.42 1.53
C LEU A 205 8.45 -2.52 1.01
N GLN A 206 9.48 -3.09 0.38
CA GLN A 206 10.61 -2.36 -0.20
C GLN A 206 10.36 -1.97 -1.65
#